data_AF-A6U965-F1
#
_entry.id   AF-A6U965-F1
#
_cell.length_a   1.000
_cell.length_b   1.000
_cell.length_c   1.000
_cell.angle_alpha   90.00
_cell.angle_beta   90.00
_cell.angle_gamma   90.00
#
_symmetry.space_group_name_H-M   'P 1'
#
loop_
_entity.id
_entity.type
_entity.pdbx_description
1 polymer ?
#
loop_
_entity_poly.entity_id
_entity_poly.type
_entity_poly.pdbx_seq_one_letter_code
_entity_poly.pdbx_strand_id
1 'polypeptide(L)' 'MAIEVSETRNGKTITHRLDPSQVDELDEISGDEQQALVWCETHKNWEWHWIDRTELGNR' A
#
# COMPACT_ATOMS: atom_id res chain seq x y z
N MET A 1 3.82 9.24 -6.75
CA MET A 1 3.11 8.52 -7.84
C MET A 1 2.21 7.54 -7.13
N ALA A 2 0.89 7.60 -7.32
CA ALA A 2 -0.02 6.73 -6.58
C ALA A 2 -0.25 5.41 -7.33
N ILE A 3 -0.37 4.31 -6.58
CA ILE A 3 -0.69 2.97 -7.09
C ILE A 3 -2.11 2.58 -6.68
N GLU A 4 -2.74 1.69 -7.45
CA GLU A 4 -4.08 1.18 -7.17
C GLU A 4 -4.00 -0.28 -6.73
N VAL A 5 -4.41 -0.55 -5.49
CA VAL A 5 -4.48 -1.90 -4.92
C VAL A 5 -5.94 -2.25 -4.69
N SER A 6 -6.38 -3.40 -5.18
CA SER A 6 -7.76 -3.86 -5.00
C SER A 6 -7.81 -4.99 -3.97
N GLU A 7 -8.59 -4.80 -2.90
CA GLU A 7 -8.89 -5.85 -1.93
C GLU A 7 -10.36 -6.28 -2.05
N THR A 8 -10.63 -7.56 -1.84
CA THR A 8 -12.01 -8.06 -1.76
C THR A 8 -12.35 -8.38 -0.32
N ARG A 9 -13.27 -7.61 0.26
CA ARG A 9 -13.73 -7.78 1.64
C ARG A 9 -15.25 -7.97 1.65
N ASN A 10 -15.71 -9.07 2.25
CA ASN A 10 -17.14 -9.42 2.33
C ASN A 10 -17.86 -9.43 0.98
N GLY A 11 -17.20 -9.90 -0.09
CA GLY A 11 -17.76 -9.96 -1.44
C GLY A 11 -17.88 -8.61 -2.15
N LYS A 12 -17.32 -7.54 -1.57
CA LYS A 12 -17.16 -6.23 -2.21
C LYS A 12 -15.70 -5.98 -2.49
N THR A 13 -15.39 -5.56 -3.72
CA THR A 13 -14.05 -5.10 -4.09
C THR A 13 -13.93 -3.62 -3.78
N ILE A 14 -12.89 -3.25 -3.04
CA ILE A 14 -12.52 -1.87 -2.73
C ILE A 14 -11.18 -1.62 -3.39
N THR A 15 -11.07 -0.52 -4.13
CA THR A 15 -9.82 -0.09 -4.75
C THR A 15 -9.22 1.05 -3.92
N HIS A 16 -8.06 0.80 -3.35
CA HIS A 16 -7.27 1.73 -2.55
C HIS A 16 -6.27 2.43 -3.45
N ARG A 17 -6.25 3.77 -3.39
CA ARG A 17 -5.20 4.58 -4.01
C ARG A 17 -4.15 4.89 -2.95
N LEU A 18 -2.96 4.30 -3.10
CA LEU A 18 -1.87 4.39 -2.14
C LEU A 18 -0.77 5.28 -2.72
N ASP A 19 -0.18 6.17 -1.92
CA ASP A 19 1.00 6.94 -2.34
C ASP A 19 2.27 6.31 -1.73
N PRO A 20 2.95 5.38 -2.41
CA PRO A 20 4.16 4.72 -1.91
C PRO A 20 5.36 5.67 -1.74
N SER A 21 5.25 6.94 -2.13
CA SER A 21 6.24 7.96 -1.77
C SER A 21 6.02 8.56 -0.37
N GLN A 22 4.85 8.33 0.22
CA GLN A 22 4.47 8.70 1.57
C GLN A 22 4.30 7.43 2.40
N VAL A 23 5.41 6.96 2.96
CA VAL A 23 5.48 5.81 3.86
C VAL A 23 5.92 6.31 5.23
N ASP A 24 5.14 5.98 6.25
CA ASP A 24 5.43 6.33 7.64
C ASP A 24 6.28 5.24 8.31
N GLU A 25 5.90 3.98 8.13
CA GLU A 25 6.56 2.83 8.74
C GLU A 25 6.67 1.64 7.78
N LEU A 26 7.69 0.80 7.99
CA LEU A 26 7.89 -0.48 7.32
C LEU A 26 7.99 -1.57 8.38
N ASP A 27 7.36 -2.72 8.14
CA ASP A 27 7.36 -3.85 9.07
C ASP A 27 7.92 -5.12 8.40
N GLU A 28 7.05 -6.02 7.93
CA GLU A 28 7.44 -7.33 7.41
C GLU A 28 7.79 -7.33 5.91
N ILE A 29 8.73 -8.19 5.50
CA ILE A 29 9.02 -8.49 4.09
C ILE A 29 8.51 -9.90 3.77
N SER A 30 7.79 -10.03 2.65
CA SER A 30 7.30 -11.31 2.14
C SER A 30 7.55 -11.42 0.63
N GLY A 31 8.59 -12.17 0.26
CA GLY A 31 9.01 -12.30 -1.14
C GLY A 31 9.47 -10.95 -1.71
N ASP A 32 8.78 -10.50 -2.77
CA ASP A 32 9.04 -9.22 -3.43
C ASP A 32 8.19 -8.07 -2.87
N GLU A 33 7.34 -8.34 -1.87
CA GLU A 33 6.49 -7.35 -1.21
C GLU A 33 7.06 -6.94 0.15
N GLN A 34 6.74 -5.71 0.55
CA GLN A 34 7.03 -5.15 1.86
C GLN A 34 5.72 -4.62 2.45
N GLN A 35 5.45 -4.97 3.70
CA GLN A 35 4.37 -4.41 4.49
C GLN A 35 4.77 -2.99 4.90
N ALA A 36 3.97 -2.01 4.48
CA ALA A 36 4.23 -0.60 4.68
C ALA A 36 2.97 0.12 5.19
N LEU A 37 3.17 1.01 6.16
CA LEU A 37 2.16 1.97 6.58
C LEU A 37 2.21 3.14 5.61
N VAL A 38 1.29 3.15 4.66
CA VAL A 38 1.29 4.06 3.52
C VAL A 38 0.06 4.99 3.59
N TRP A 39 0.19 6.19 3.04
CA TRP A 39 -0.95 7.08 2.91
C TRP A 39 -1.94 6.56 1.86
N CYS A 40 -3.16 6.24 2.29
CA CYS A 40 -4.26 5.89 1.40
C CYS A 40 -5.13 7.12 1.10
N GLU A 41 -5.17 7.51 -0.17
CA GLU A 41 -5.99 8.63 -0.65
C GLU A 41 -7.49 8.30 -0.66
N THR A 42 -7.87 7.03 -0.79
CA THR A 42 -9.27 6.59 -0.79
C THR A 42 -9.91 6.84 0.57
N HIS A 43 -9.21 6.51 1.65
CA HIS A 43 -9.71 6.67 3.03
C HIS A 43 -9.17 7.93 3.73
N LYS A 44 -8.23 8.65 3.10
CA LYS A 44 -7.53 9.83 3.67
C LYS A 44 -6.95 9.53 5.05
N ASN A 45 -6.29 8.37 5.16
CA ASN A 45 -5.67 7.89 6.38
C ASN A 45 -4.44 7.03 6.08
N TRP A 46 -3.61 6.78 7.09
CA TRP A 46 -2.52 5.82 7.05
C TRP A 46 -3.08 4.40 7.18
N GLU A 47 -2.71 3.53 6.25
CA GLU A 47 -3.19 2.15 6.19
C GLU A 47 -2.03 1.19 5.90
N TRP A 48 -2.07 0.00 6.52
CA TRP A 48 -1.10 -1.05 6.27
C TRP A 48 -1.46 -1.78 4.99
N HIS A 49 -0.53 -1.79 4.04
CA HIS A 49 -0.66 -2.53 2.80
C HIS A 49 0.63 -3.29 2.48
N TRP A 50 0.48 -4.46 1.85
CA TRP A 50 1.56 -5.12 1.17
C TRP A 50 1.76 -4.43 -0.17
N ILE A 51 2.97 -3.92 -0.39
CA ILE A 51 3.32 -3.17 -1.60
C ILE A 51 4.54 -3.83 -2.22
N ASP A 52 4.51 -4.00 -3.54
CA ASP A 52 5.69 -4.46 -4.28
C ASP A 52 6.86 -3.51 -4.02
N ARG A 53 8.01 -4.07 -3.65
CA ARG A 53 9.18 -3.28 -3.28
C ARG A 53 9.71 -2.40 -4.42
N THR A 54 9.41 -2.72 -5.67
CA THR A 54 9.79 -1.88 -6.82
C THR A 54 8.97 -0.59 -6.87
N GLU A 55 7.75 -0.59 -6.31
CA GLU A 55 6.88 0.58 -6.18
C GLU A 55 7.27 1.46 -4.98
N LEU A 56 7.86 0.88 -3.93
CA LEU A 56 8.31 1.56 -2.71
C LEU A 56 9.59 2.40 -2.89
N GLY A 57 9.78 2.97 -4.07
CA GLY A 57 10.91 3.85 -4.35
C GLY A 57 12.24 3.13 -4.16
N ASN A 58 12.63 2.34 -5.16
CA ASN A 58 14.01 1.86 -5.31
C ASN A 58 14.96 3.08 -5.21
N ARG A 59 15.62 3.24 -4.06
CA ARG A 59 16.60 4.31 -3.82
C ARG A 59 18.01 3.78 -3.95
#